data_AF-A0A3S1KXC8-F1
#
_entry.id   AF-A0A3S1KXC8-F1
#
_cell.length_a   1.000
_cell.length_b   1.000
_cell.length_c   1.000
_cell.angle_alpha   90.00
_cell.angle_beta   90.00
_cell.angle_gamma   90.00
#
_symmetry.space_group_name_H-M   'P 1'
#
loop_
_entity.id
_entity.type
_entity.pdbx_description
1 polymer ?
#
loop_
_entity_poly.entity_id
_entity_poly.type
_entity_poly.pdbx_seq_one_letter_code
_entity_poly.pdbx_strand_id
1 'polypeptide(L)' 'LSTVRWLASRNPDKYFDAGKSWYSMLYGAALRQGDLDWLTFVDQTFTIAMFGHETALYDAAFKEYFGQEPPPRHPGFPVI' A
#
# COMPACT_ATOMS: atom_id res chain seq x y z
N LEU A 1 -0.28 2.85 11.91
CA LEU A 1 0.86 3.53 11.23
C LEU A 1 1.80 2.48 10.63
N SER A 2 2.44 2.74 9.48
CA SER A 2 3.22 1.75 8.71
C SER A 2 4.36 1.11 9.51
N THR A 3 5.17 1.90 10.22
CA THR A 3 6.28 1.41 11.04
C THR A 3 5.82 0.49 12.17
N VAL A 4 4.78 0.87 12.91
CA VAL A 4 4.24 0.06 14.02
C VAL A 4 3.72 -1.27 13.49
N ARG A 5 3.00 -1.27 12.36
CA ARG A 5 2.50 -2.50 11.73
C ARG A 5 3.64 -3.41 11.25
N TRP A 6 4.68 -2.82 10.66
CA TRP A 6 5.86 -3.57 10.25
C TRP A 6 6.58 -4.21 11.45
N LEU A 7 6.80 -3.44 12.53
CA LEU A 7 7.42 -3.96 13.76
C LEU A 7 6.57 -5.06 14.41
N ALA A 8 5.25 -4.87 14.51
CA ALA A 8 4.33 -5.86 15.07
C ALA A 8 4.25 -7.13 14.22
N SER A 9 4.34 -7.03 12.89
CA SER A 9 4.39 -8.18 11.97
C SER A 9 5.68 -8.98 12.14
N ARG A 10 6.82 -8.31 12.28
CA ARG A 10 8.15 -8.95 12.37
C ARG A 10 8.48 -9.50 13.76
N ASN A 11 7.98 -8.87 14.81
CA ASN A 11 8.32 -9.13 16.20
C ASN A 11 7.08 -9.02 17.12
N PRO A 12 6.07 -9.90 16.92
CA PRO A 12 4.78 -9.81 17.61
C PRO A 12 4.88 -10.04 19.13
N ASP A 13 5.97 -10.66 19.60
CA ASP A 13 6.28 -10.85 21.02
C ASP A 13 6.78 -9.57 21.71
N LYS A 14 7.22 -8.57 20.94
CA LYS A 14 7.83 -7.33 21.44
C LYS A 14 7.02 -6.08 21.16
N TYR A 15 6.28 -6.06 20.06
CA TYR A 15 5.54 -4.88 19.62
C TYR A 15 4.06 -5.20 19.44
N PHE A 16 3.22 -4.26 19.86
CA PHE A 16 1.78 -4.29 19.63
C PHE A 16 1.29 -2.94 19.10
N ASP A 17 0.24 -2.96 18.28
CA ASP A 17 -0.42 -1.72 17.81
C ASP A 17 -1.45 -1.26 18.85
N ALA A 18 -1.26 -0.06 19.41
CA ALA A 18 -2.18 0.54 20.38
C ALA A 18 -3.51 1.04 19.76
N GLY A 19 -3.69 0.90 18.44
CA GLY A 19 -4.91 1.31 17.74
C GLY A 19 -5.05 2.83 17.62
N LYS A 20 -3.96 3.57 17.74
CA LYS A 20 -3.93 5.04 17.72
C LYS A 20 -3.26 5.56 16.45
N SER A 21 -3.88 6.56 15.82
CA SER A 21 -3.40 7.22 14.60
C SER A 21 -3.71 8.70 14.69
N TRP A 22 -2.83 9.55 14.12
CA TRP A 22 -3.00 11.01 14.15
C TRP A 22 -3.28 11.57 12.76
N TYR A 23 -2.29 11.48 11.87
CA TYR A 23 -2.38 12.06 10.52
C TYR A 23 -2.40 10.97 9.45
N SER A 24 -3.13 11.24 8.38
CA SER A 24 -2.99 10.50 7.13
C SER A 24 -1.57 10.71 6.58
N MET A 25 -1.03 9.66 5.97
CA MET A 25 0.30 9.69 5.36
C MET A 25 0.16 9.43 3.87
N LEU A 26 0.95 10.16 3.09
CA LEU A 26 1.07 9.92 1.65
C LEU A 26 2.40 9.24 1.39
N TYR A 27 2.36 8.15 0.63
CA TYR A 27 3.53 7.40 0.19
C TYR A 27 3.58 7.43 -1.33
N GLY A 28 4.77 7.59 -1.90
CA GLY A 28 4.97 7.64 -3.34
C GLY A 28 6.44 7.45 -3.68
N ALA A 29 6.72 7.35 -4.99
CA ALA A 29 8.08 7.30 -5.50
C ALA A 29 8.52 8.70 -5.95
N ALA A 30 9.67 9.15 -5.48
CA ALA A 30 10.30 10.36 -6.00
C ALA A 30 11.09 10.02 -7.25
N LEU A 31 10.88 10.76 -8.33
CA LEU A 31 11.53 10.55 -9.62
C LEU A 31 12.28 11.82 -10.05
N ARG A 32 13.14 11.66 -11.07
CA ARG A 32 13.88 12.76 -11.66
C ARG A 32 12.91 13.79 -12.26
N GLN A 33 13.15 15.07 -11.97
CA GLN A 33 12.36 16.15 -12.58
C GLN A 33 12.57 16.20 -14.09
N GLY A 34 11.48 16.45 -14.83
CA GLY A 34 11.49 16.58 -16.29
C GLY A 34 11.32 15.27 -17.05
N ASP A 35 11.23 14.12 -16.37
CA ASP A 35 11.04 12.81 -17.00
C ASP A 35 9.57 12.36 -16.89
N LEU A 36 8.71 12.95 -17.73
CA LEU A 36 7.27 12.73 -17.64
C LEU A 36 6.85 11.31 -18.07
N ASP A 37 7.54 10.72 -19.04
CA ASP A 37 7.25 9.37 -19.51
C ASP A 37 7.50 8.36 -18.39
N TRP A 38 8.63 8.50 -17.68
CA TRP A 38 8.93 7.65 -16.55
C TRP A 38 7.97 7.88 -15.38
N LEU A 39 7.64 9.13 -15.06
CA LEU A 39 6.65 9.44 -14.04
C LEU A 39 5.30 8.77 -14.33
N THR A 40 4.83 8.92 -15.56
CA THR A 40 3.56 8.35 -15.99
C THR A 40 3.59 6.83 -15.89
N PHE A 41 4.68 6.20 -16.34
CA PHE A 41 4.84 4.76 -16.24
C PHE A 41 4.76 4.25 -14.79
N VAL A 42 5.48 4.90 -13.86
CA VAL A 42 5.49 4.51 -12.44
C VAL A 42 4.12 4.73 -11.79
N ASP A 43 3.47 5.87 -12.06
CA ASP A 43 2.14 6.18 -11.53
C ASP A 43 1.08 5.17 -12.02
N GLN A 44 1.14 4.79 -13.30
CA GLN A 44 0.25 3.75 -13.84
C GLN A 44 0.54 2.39 -13.22
N THR A 45 1.80 2.03 -13.03
CA THR A 45 2.19 0.78 -12.37
C THR A 45 1.59 0.68 -10.97
N PHE A 46 1.70 1.74 -10.16
CA PHE A 46 1.09 1.78 -8.83
C PHE A 46 -0.44 1.72 -8.91
N THR A 47 -1.05 2.49 -9.80
CA THR A 47 -2.51 2.52 -9.95
C THR A 47 -3.07 1.14 -10.28
N ILE A 48 -2.46 0.44 -11.25
CA ILE A 48 -2.91 -0.89 -11.69
C ILE A 48 -2.69 -1.94 -10.60
N ALA A 49 -1.53 -1.94 -9.94
CA ALA A 49 -1.23 -2.88 -8.86
C ALA A 49 -2.07 -2.62 -7.60
N MET A 50 -2.46 -1.37 -7.31
CA MET A 50 -3.21 -1.05 -6.11
C MET A 50 -4.72 -1.12 -6.30
N PHE A 51 -5.23 -0.79 -7.49
CA PHE A 51 -6.66 -0.58 -7.72
C PHE A 51 -7.19 -1.24 -9.01
N GLY A 52 -6.31 -1.67 -9.90
CA GLY A 52 -6.66 -2.27 -11.18
C GLY A 52 -6.82 -3.79 -11.11
N HIS A 53 -6.30 -4.48 -12.14
CA HIS A 53 -6.45 -5.92 -12.28
C HIS A 53 -5.33 -6.73 -11.57
N GLU A 54 -4.16 -6.13 -11.35
CA GLU A 54 -2.97 -6.82 -10.82
C GLU A 54 -2.82 -6.71 -9.31
N THR A 55 -3.94 -6.75 -8.58
CA THR A 55 -3.96 -6.39 -7.16
C THR A 55 -3.29 -7.39 -6.25
N ALA A 56 -3.12 -8.63 -6.73
CA ALA A 56 -2.36 -9.66 -6.04
C ALA A 56 -0.93 -9.24 -5.72
N LEU A 57 -0.30 -8.40 -6.56
CA LEU A 57 1.05 -7.86 -6.30
C LEU A 57 1.07 -6.99 -5.04
N TYR A 58 0.13 -6.07 -4.94
CA TYR A 58 0.03 -5.18 -3.79
C TYR A 58 -0.41 -5.92 -2.53
N ASP A 59 -1.38 -6.84 -2.65
CA ASP A 59 -1.92 -7.59 -1.51
C ASP A 59 -0.86 -8.51 -0.89
N ALA A 60 -0.04 -9.17 -1.72
CA ALA A 60 1.09 -9.97 -1.25
C ALA A 60 2.09 -9.11 -0.46
N ALA A 61 2.49 -7.96 -1.00
CA ALA A 61 3.39 -7.04 -0.31
C ALA A 61 2.78 -6.49 0.98
N PHE A 62 1.49 -6.11 0.96
CA PHE A 62 0.82 -5.57 2.14
C PHE A 62 0.76 -6.59 3.28
N LYS A 63 0.52 -7.87 2.94
CA LYS A 63 0.57 -8.98 3.90
C LYS A 63 1.98 -9.22 4.42
N GLU A 64 2.98 -9.28 3.54
CA GLU A 64 4.38 -9.50 3.93
C GLU A 64 4.88 -8.42 4.90
N TYR A 65 4.68 -7.14 4.55
CA TYR A 65 5.27 -6.03 5.29
C TYR A 65 4.43 -5.55 6.46
N PHE A 66 3.10 -5.70 6.41
CA PHE A 66 2.20 -5.15 7.42
C PHE A 66 1.30 -6.18 8.09
N GLY A 67 1.36 -7.45 7.69
CA GLY A 67 0.60 -8.54 8.32
C GLY A 67 -0.91 -8.40 8.13
N GLN A 68 -1.36 -7.63 7.15
CA GLN A 68 -2.77 -7.35 6.91
C GLN A 68 -3.17 -7.72 5.48
N GLU A 69 -4.45 -8.04 5.32
CA GLU A 69 -5.06 -8.25 4.02
C GLU A 69 -5.90 -7.01 3.66
N PRO A 70 -5.63 -6.36 2.52
CA PRO A 70 -6.47 -5.27 2.04
C PRO A 70 -7.90 -5.75 1.77
N PRO A 71 -8.91 -4.86 1.79
CA PRO A 71 -10.25 -5.22 1.36
C PRO A 71 -10.25 -5.81 -0.06
N PRO A 72 -11.03 -6.89 -0.31
CA PRO A 72 -11.12 -7.48 -1.63
C PRO A 72 -11.68 -6.46 -2.63
N ARG A 73 -11.06 -6.39 -3.80
CA ARG A 73 -11.51 -5.54 -4.90
C ARG A 73 -12.46 -6.34 -5.77
N HIS A 74 -13.64 -5.79 -6.01
CA HIS A 74 -14.68 -6.45 -6.77
C HIS A 74 -14.79 -5.81 -8.16
N PRO A 75 -14.90 -6.59 -9.24
CA PRO A 75 -15.22 -6.06 -10.57
C PRO A 75 -16.58 -5.35 -10.56
N GLY A 76 -16.67 -4.22 -11.26
CA GLY A 76 -17.92 -3.49 -11.43
C GLY A 76 -17.79 -1.99 -11.17
N PHE A 77 -18.93 -1.30 -11.15
CA PHE A 77 -19.00 0.10 -10.77
C PHE A 77 -18.72 0.26 -9.26
N PRO A 78 -18.16 1.40 -8.82
CA PRO A 78 -18.04 1.71 -7.40
C PRO A 78 -19.39 1.55 -6.69
N VAL A 79 -19.37 0.93 -5.51
CA VAL A 79 -20.55 0.84 -4.65
C VAL A 79 -20.93 2.26 -4.22
N ILE A 80 -22.16 2.68 -4.55
CA ILE A 80 -22.75 3.98 -4.19
C ILE A 80 -23.22 3.94 -2.74
#